data_AF-A0A5D2WH60-F1
#
_entry.id   AF-A0A5D2WH60-F1
#
_cell.length_a   1.000
_cell.length_b   1.000
_cell.length_c   1.000
_cell.angle_alpha   90.00
_cell.angle_beta   90.00
_cell.angle_gamma   90.00
#
_symmetry.space_group_name_H-M   'P 1'
#
loop_
_entity.id
_entity.type
_entity.pdbx_description
1 polymer ?
#
loop_
_entity_poly.entity_id
_entity_poly.type
_entity_poly.pdbx_seq_one_letter_code
_entity_poly.pdbx_strand_id
1 'polypeptide(L)'
;MSFREGLMSPQTENKASVGFKAGVKEYKLTYYTPEYEVKDTDILAAFRVTPQPGVPPEEAGATVATESSTGTWTTVWTDGLTSLDHYKGRCYDIKPIPGEEDQYICYVAYPLDLFEEGSVTNMFTSIVGNVFGFKALRALHKLNKYGRPLLGCTIKPKLGLSAKNYSRAVYKCLRGGLDFTKDDENVNSQPFMRWRDRFLFCAEAIYKSQAKTGEIKGNYLNATAGTCEEMIKRVVCARELEVPIVMHDYLTGGFTANTSLAHYCLDNGLLIHIHRAMHAVIDRQKNHGMHFRVLAKALRMSGGDHIHAGTVVGKLEGQRDITLGFVDLLRDDFIEKDQSRGIYFTQDWVSMPGVLPIASGGINVWHMPALTEIGKELC
;
A
#
# COMPACT_ATOMS: atom_id res chain seq x y z
N MET A 1 6.19 -72.77 -23.61
CA MET A 1 7.04 -72.07 -22.61
C MET A 1 7.12 -70.61 -23.01
N SER A 2 7.15 -69.63 -22.12
CA SER A 2 6.52 -69.53 -20.80
C SER A 2 6.32 -68.03 -20.48
N PHE A 3 5.35 -67.68 -19.65
CA PHE A 3 5.15 -66.29 -19.19
C PHE A 3 5.98 -66.01 -17.92
N ARG A 4 6.28 -64.72 -17.70
CA ARG A 4 6.74 -64.07 -16.44
C ARG A 4 8.13 -64.42 -15.89
N GLU A 5 9.03 -63.44 -16.00
CA GLU A 5 10.04 -63.01 -15.02
C GLU A 5 10.44 -61.57 -15.42
N GLY A 6 10.83 -60.64 -14.55
CA GLY A 6 10.91 -60.67 -13.09
C GLY A 6 11.17 -59.28 -12.47
N LEU A 7 10.84 -58.19 -13.16
CA LEU A 7 11.11 -56.82 -12.69
C LEU A 7 10.06 -56.34 -11.68
N MET A 8 10.30 -56.64 -10.39
CA MET A 8 9.67 -55.90 -9.31
C MET A 8 10.15 -54.44 -9.36
N SER A 9 9.22 -53.49 -9.39
CA SER A 9 9.58 -52.13 -8.98
C SER A 9 10.05 -52.16 -7.52
N PRO A 10 11.04 -51.34 -7.13
CA PRO A 10 11.26 -51.10 -5.72
C PRO A 10 9.99 -50.41 -5.18
N GLN A 11 9.19 -51.16 -4.43
CA GLN A 11 8.29 -50.54 -3.46
C GLN A 11 9.19 -49.87 -2.42
N THR A 12 9.49 -48.59 -2.64
CA THR A 12 9.87 -47.71 -1.55
C THR A 12 8.72 -47.75 -0.55
N GLU A 13 8.91 -48.53 0.51
CA GLU A 13 8.03 -48.50 1.68
C GLU A 13 8.02 -47.07 2.19
N ASN A 14 6.96 -46.35 1.82
CA ASN A 14 6.83 -44.97 2.16
C ASN A 14 6.56 -44.93 3.66
N LYS A 15 7.58 -44.57 4.45
CA LYS A 15 7.47 -44.34 5.91
C LYS A 15 6.71 -43.05 6.19
N ALA A 16 5.54 -42.92 5.57
CA ALA A 16 4.50 -41.99 5.98
C ALA A 16 4.19 -42.29 7.44
N SER A 17 4.15 -41.23 8.25
CA SER A 17 3.94 -41.33 9.69
C SER A 17 2.61 -42.03 10.02
N VAL A 18 2.62 -42.78 11.14
CA VAL A 18 1.42 -43.45 11.66
C VAL A 18 0.36 -42.39 11.93
N GLY A 19 -0.66 -42.32 11.07
CA GLY A 19 -1.75 -41.33 11.14
C GLY A 19 -2.00 -40.54 9.85
N PHE A 20 -1.09 -40.52 8.86
CA PHE A 20 -1.39 -39.83 7.60
C PHE A 20 -2.50 -40.54 6.80
N LYS A 21 -3.50 -39.76 6.35
CA LYS A 21 -4.56 -40.21 5.46
C LYS A 21 -4.69 -39.23 4.29
N ALA A 22 -4.42 -39.71 3.08
CA ALA A 22 -4.57 -38.91 1.86
C ALA A 22 -6.04 -38.67 1.49
N GLY A 23 -6.38 -37.44 1.09
CA GLY A 23 -7.65 -37.08 0.48
C GLY A 23 -7.95 -35.58 0.53
N VAL A 24 -9.03 -35.16 -0.13
CA VAL A 24 -9.63 -33.84 0.06
C VAL A 24 -10.41 -33.86 1.38
N LYS A 25 -10.35 -32.76 2.15
CA LYS A 25 -11.13 -32.52 3.37
C LYS A 25 -11.65 -31.07 3.37
N GLU A 26 -12.71 -30.81 4.12
CA GLU A 26 -13.18 -29.44 4.36
C GLU A 26 -12.12 -28.66 5.17
N TYR A 27 -11.85 -27.42 4.76
CA TYR A 27 -10.85 -26.56 5.38
C TYR A 27 -11.22 -26.13 6.80
N LYS A 28 -12.52 -25.96 7.09
CA LYS A 28 -13.02 -25.61 8.44
C LYS A 28 -12.63 -26.62 9.51
N LEU A 29 -12.31 -27.87 9.14
CA LEU A 29 -11.82 -28.92 10.05
C LEU A 29 -10.38 -28.69 10.54
N THR A 30 -9.72 -27.59 10.16
CA THR A 30 -8.33 -27.30 10.54
C THR A 30 -8.02 -25.80 10.64
N TYR A 31 -8.67 -24.96 9.82
CA TYR A 31 -8.40 -23.53 9.65
C TYR A 31 -9.56 -22.61 10.09
N TYR A 32 -10.69 -23.15 10.55
CA TYR A 32 -11.70 -22.42 11.33
C TYR A 32 -11.54 -22.83 12.80
N THR A 33 -11.22 -21.86 13.65
CA THR A 33 -10.92 -22.05 15.08
C THR A 33 -11.56 -20.90 15.87
N PRO A 34 -12.90 -20.87 16.01
CA PRO A 34 -13.63 -19.79 16.69
C PRO A 34 -13.29 -19.65 18.18
N GLU A 35 -12.65 -20.67 18.77
CA GLU A 35 -12.09 -20.68 20.12
C GLU A 35 -10.67 -20.09 20.24
N TYR A 36 -10.07 -19.60 19.14
CA TYR A 36 -8.71 -19.08 19.17
C TYR A 36 -8.61 -17.67 19.78
N GLU A 37 -7.93 -17.57 20.92
CA GLU A 37 -7.49 -16.29 21.49
C GLU A 37 -6.34 -15.72 20.64
N VAL A 38 -6.58 -14.55 20.04
CA VAL A 38 -5.57 -13.82 19.25
C VAL A 38 -4.44 -13.30 20.12
N LYS A 39 -3.21 -13.36 19.62
CA LYS A 39 -2.01 -12.85 20.30
C LYS A 39 -1.68 -11.44 19.82
N ASP A 40 -1.03 -10.66 20.69
CA ASP A 40 -0.50 -9.32 20.34
C ASP A 40 0.50 -9.34 19.16
N THR A 41 1.12 -10.50 18.90
CA THR A 41 2.05 -10.72 17.78
C THR A 41 1.38 -11.16 16.47
N ASP A 42 0.10 -11.57 16.48
CA ASP A 42 -0.55 -12.09 15.29
C ASP A 42 -0.93 -10.94 14.34
N ILE A 43 -0.60 -11.05 13.05
CA ILE A 43 -1.12 -10.11 12.06
C ILE A 43 -2.60 -10.43 11.82
N LEU A 44 -3.48 -9.43 12.00
CA LEU A 44 -4.92 -9.59 11.87
C LEU A 44 -5.45 -8.99 10.56
N ALA A 45 -6.25 -9.75 9.83
CA ALA A 45 -6.96 -9.33 8.62
C ALA A 45 -8.48 -9.47 8.78
N ALA A 46 -9.23 -8.59 8.12
CA ALA A 46 -10.69 -8.62 8.07
C ALA A 46 -11.13 -8.59 6.60
N PHE A 47 -11.55 -9.74 6.08
CA PHE A 47 -11.96 -9.90 4.69
C PHE A 47 -13.48 -9.77 4.58
N ARG A 48 -13.98 -8.92 3.66
CA ARG A 48 -15.36 -9.06 3.19
C ARG A 48 -15.41 -10.23 2.21
N VAL A 49 -16.25 -11.21 2.51
CA VAL A 49 -16.40 -12.46 1.75
C VAL A 49 -17.85 -12.62 1.31
N THR A 50 -18.05 -12.94 0.04
CA THR A 50 -19.32 -13.42 -0.54
C THR A 50 -19.09 -14.88 -0.95
N PRO A 51 -19.60 -15.88 -0.21
CA PRO A 51 -19.52 -17.28 -0.62
C PRO A 51 -20.27 -17.55 -1.93
N GLN A 52 -19.95 -18.64 -2.61
CA GLN A 52 -20.80 -19.16 -3.69
C GLN A 52 -22.05 -19.82 -3.09
N PRO A 53 -23.20 -19.84 -3.80
CA PRO A 53 -24.42 -20.49 -3.31
C PRO A 53 -24.17 -21.94 -2.87
N GLY A 54 -24.52 -22.25 -1.62
CA GLY A 54 -24.30 -23.56 -1.01
C GLY A 54 -22.94 -23.77 -0.33
N VAL A 55 -22.02 -22.79 -0.37
CA VAL A 55 -20.76 -22.82 0.41
C VAL A 55 -21.00 -22.16 1.78
N PRO A 56 -20.81 -22.87 2.91
CA PRO A 56 -20.93 -22.28 4.24
C PRO A 56 -19.91 -21.15 4.48
N PRO A 57 -20.26 -20.08 5.21
CA PRO A 57 -19.35 -18.98 5.49
C PRO A 57 -18.12 -19.43 6.31
N GLU A 58 -18.26 -20.45 7.16
CA GLU A 58 -17.15 -21.06 7.91
C GLU A 58 -16.12 -21.71 6.97
N GLU A 59 -16.59 -22.41 5.93
CA GLU A 59 -15.72 -23.02 4.93
C GLU A 59 -15.08 -21.96 4.03
N ALA A 60 -15.82 -20.90 3.67
CA ALA A 60 -15.26 -19.77 2.93
C ALA A 60 -14.18 -19.02 3.73
N GLY A 61 -14.42 -18.74 5.02
CA GLY A 61 -13.43 -18.15 5.93
C GLY A 61 -12.21 -19.04 6.13
N ALA A 62 -12.42 -20.34 6.32
CA ALA A 62 -11.34 -21.32 6.43
C ALA A 62 -10.53 -21.44 5.13
N THR A 63 -11.18 -21.38 3.96
CA THR A 63 -10.50 -21.38 2.65
C THR A 63 -9.53 -20.21 2.54
N VAL A 64 -10.00 -19.00 2.90
CA VAL A 64 -9.15 -17.79 2.91
C VAL A 64 -7.97 -17.99 3.87
N ALA A 65 -8.20 -18.41 5.11
CA ALA A 65 -7.13 -18.66 6.08
C ALA A 65 -6.13 -19.75 5.64
N THR A 66 -6.59 -20.76 4.89
CA THR A 66 -5.77 -21.86 4.37
C THR A 66 -4.80 -21.39 3.29
N GLU A 67 -5.34 -20.90 2.17
CA GLU A 67 -4.59 -20.59 0.93
C GLU A 67 -3.80 -19.27 1.02
N SER A 68 -3.85 -18.60 2.17
CA SER A 68 -3.02 -17.43 2.52
C SER A 68 -2.01 -17.71 3.65
N SER A 69 -1.88 -18.96 4.10
CA SER A 69 -0.88 -19.36 5.10
C SER A 69 -0.09 -20.61 4.70
N THR A 70 -0.63 -21.81 4.93
CA THR A 70 0.16 -23.07 4.91
C THR A 70 -0.47 -24.23 4.14
N GLY A 71 -1.76 -24.18 3.82
CA GLY A 71 -2.49 -25.35 3.31
C GLY A 71 -2.80 -25.29 1.81
N THR A 72 -3.42 -26.36 1.31
CA THR A 72 -3.89 -26.49 -0.07
C THR A 72 -5.00 -27.55 -0.17
N TRP A 73 -5.59 -27.69 -1.36
CA TRP A 73 -6.81 -28.47 -1.68
C TRP A 73 -6.84 -29.96 -1.29
N THR A 74 -5.72 -30.55 -0.88
CA THR A 74 -5.62 -31.96 -0.48
C THR A 74 -4.60 -32.13 0.65
N THR A 75 -4.82 -33.10 1.54
CA THR A 75 -3.90 -33.40 2.64
C THR A 75 -2.51 -33.77 2.13
N VAL A 76 -1.47 -33.11 2.62
CA VAL A 76 -0.07 -33.46 2.33
C VAL A 76 0.62 -34.06 3.56
N TRP A 77 1.37 -35.13 3.38
CA TRP A 77 2.05 -35.82 4.49
C TRP A 77 3.17 -34.96 5.11
N THR A 78 3.65 -33.96 4.37
CA THR A 78 4.65 -32.98 4.79
C THR A 78 4.18 -32.06 5.92
N ASP A 79 2.86 -31.94 6.17
CA ASP A 79 2.33 -31.27 7.36
C ASP A 79 2.92 -31.88 8.65
N GLY A 80 3.16 -33.20 8.65
CA GLY A 80 3.78 -33.94 9.75
C GLY A 80 5.30 -33.78 9.89
N LEU A 81 5.94 -32.94 9.07
CA LEU A 81 7.34 -32.53 9.23
C LEU A 81 7.49 -31.15 9.90
N THR A 82 6.39 -30.48 10.21
CA THR A 82 6.35 -29.15 10.82
C THR A 82 5.29 -29.08 11.93
N SER A 83 5.22 -27.96 12.65
CA SER A 83 4.14 -27.69 13.60
C SER A 83 3.03 -26.89 12.91
N LEU A 84 2.06 -27.59 12.31
CA LEU A 84 0.93 -26.93 11.65
C LEU A 84 0.15 -26.03 12.63
N ASP A 85 0.02 -26.41 13.90
CA ASP A 85 -0.63 -25.57 14.91
C ASP A 85 0.21 -24.35 15.33
N HIS A 86 1.52 -24.32 15.05
CA HIS A 86 2.29 -23.08 15.14
C HIS A 86 2.00 -22.17 13.93
N TYR A 87 2.19 -22.69 12.71
CA TYR A 87 2.22 -21.87 11.49
C TYR A 87 0.87 -21.57 10.83
N LYS A 88 -0.20 -22.33 11.09
CA LYS A 88 -1.47 -22.13 10.37
C LYS A 88 -2.10 -20.75 10.62
N GLY A 89 -2.53 -20.11 9.54
CA GLY A 89 -3.51 -19.02 9.62
C GLY A 89 -4.84 -19.53 10.16
N ARG A 90 -5.62 -18.66 10.80
CA ARG A 90 -6.81 -19.06 11.57
C ARG A 90 -7.97 -18.12 11.32
N CYS A 91 -9.06 -18.60 10.73
CA CYS A 91 -10.32 -17.88 10.77
C CYS A 91 -10.95 -18.07 12.16
N TYR A 92 -11.03 -17.00 12.95
CA TYR A 92 -11.39 -17.05 14.37
C TYR A 92 -12.71 -16.33 14.71
N ASP A 93 -13.24 -15.51 13.79
CA ASP A 93 -14.50 -14.78 13.97
C ASP A 93 -15.12 -14.52 12.58
N ILE A 94 -16.44 -14.69 12.47
CA ILE A 94 -17.18 -14.53 11.22
C ILE A 94 -18.50 -13.81 11.54
N LYS A 95 -18.73 -12.66 10.91
CA LYS A 95 -19.90 -11.80 11.20
C LYS A 95 -20.66 -11.42 9.93
N PRO A 96 -21.98 -11.65 9.84
CA PRO A 96 -22.77 -11.22 8.70
C PRO A 96 -22.79 -9.69 8.61
N ILE A 97 -22.92 -9.16 7.39
CA ILE A 97 -22.88 -7.72 7.13
C ILE A 97 -24.29 -7.12 7.18
N PRO A 98 -24.57 -6.15 8.06
CA PRO A 98 -25.90 -5.54 8.14
C PRO A 98 -26.35 -4.92 6.81
N GLY A 99 -27.51 -5.36 6.32
CA GLY A 99 -28.13 -4.85 5.09
C GLY A 99 -27.63 -5.51 3.80
N GLU A 100 -26.78 -6.55 3.86
CA GLU A 100 -26.31 -7.28 2.68
C GLU A 100 -26.53 -8.79 2.83
N GLU A 101 -27.20 -9.41 1.84
CA GLU A 101 -27.43 -10.85 1.81
C GLU A 101 -26.14 -11.60 1.42
N ASP A 102 -25.95 -12.79 2.02
CA ASP A 102 -24.81 -13.71 1.83
C ASP A 102 -23.41 -13.05 1.86
N GLN A 103 -23.24 -12.00 2.68
CA GLN A 103 -21.97 -11.30 2.86
C GLN A 103 -21.52 -11.27 4.32
N TYR A 104 -20.23 -11.53 4.52
CA TYR A 104 -19.63 -11.74 5.83
C TYR A 104 -18.32 -10.97 5.96
N ILE A 105 -17.95 -10.55 7.18
CA ILE A 105 -16.58 -10.22 7.54
C ILE A 105 -15.98 -11.47 8.20
N CYS A 106 -15.02 -12.09 7.52
CA CYS A 106 -14.20 -13.17 8.07
C CYS A 106 -12.91 -12.57 8.63
N TYR A 107 -12.68 -12.75 9.93
CA TYR A 107 -11.47 -12.32 10.61
C TYR A 107 -10.45 -13.46 10.61
N VAL A 108 -9.22 -13.16 10.19
CA VAL A 108 -8.13 -14.14 10.11
C VAL A 108 -6.93 -13.64 10.90
N ALA A 109 -6.35 -14.50 11.74
CA ALA A 109 -5.10 -14.28 12.45
C ALA A 109 -3.97 -15.07 11.79
N TYR A 110 -2.80 -14.44 11.65
CA TYR A 110 -1.60 -15.02 11.07
C TYR A 110 -0.43 -14.94 12.06
N PRO A 111 0.22 -16.06 12.40
CA PRO A 111 1.45 -16.05 13.21
C PRO A 111 2.53 -15.16 12.59
N LEU A 112 3.27 -14.40 13.42
CA LEU A 112 4.31 -13.47 12.98
C LEU A 112 5.39 -14.13 12.10
N ASP A 113 5.79 -15.35 12.47
CA ASP A 113 6.83 -16.17 11.82
C ASP A 113 6.52 -16.53 10.35
N LEU A 114 5.33 -16.22 9.83
CA LEU A 114 5.00 -16.36 8.41
C LEU A 114 5.58 -15.23 7.53
N PHE A 115 6.12 -14.16 8.13
CA PHE A 115 6.40 -12.90 7.45
C PHE A 115 7.88 -12.49 7.48
N GLU A 116 8.46 -12.27 6.29
CA GLU A 116 9.82 -11.75 6.12
C GLU A 116 9.91 -10.28 6.59
N GLU A 117 10.85 -9.98 7.48
CA GLU A 117 10.97 -8.70 8.18
C GLU A 117 11.30 -7.54 7.22
N GLY A 118 10.65 -6.39 7.40
CA GLY A 118 10.71 -5.27 6.46
C GLY A 118 10.05 -5.56 5.09
N SER A 119 9.80 -6.83 4.76
CA SER A 119 9.18 -7.26 3.51
C SER A 119 7.66 -7.22 3.58
N VAL A 120 7.20 -5.98 3.66
CA VAL A 120 6.15 -5.41 2.82
C VAL A 120 5.72 -6.18 1.58
N THR A 121 6.70 -6.73 0.87
CA THR A 121 6.48 -7.53 -0.33
C THR A 121 5.99 -8.92 0.06
N ASN A 122 6.68 -9.63 0.95
CA ASN A 122 6.25 -10.92 1.49
C ASN A 122 4.88 -10.87 2.17
N MET A 123 4.60 -9.86 3.02
CA MET A 123 3.38 -9.81 3.84
C MET A 123 2.08 -10.04 3.05
N PHE A 124 1.92 -9.38 1.90
CA PHE A 124 0.75 -9.61 1.04
C PHE A 124 1.02 -10.67 -0.06
N THR A 125 2.23 -11.24 -0.18
CA THR A 125 2.37 -12.55 -0.87
C THR A 125 1.57 -13.62 -0.14
N SER A 126 1.46 -13.53 1.19
CA SER A 126 0.61 -14.43 2.00
C SER A 126 -0.84 -13.91 2.04
N ILE A 127 -1.09 -12.80 2.76
CA ILE A 127 -2.44 -12.33 3.15
C ILE A 127 -3.37 -12.08 1.95
N VAL A 128 -2.83 -11.54 0.86
CA VAL A 128 -3.53 -11.46 -0.43
C VAL A 128 -2.60 -11.93 -1.54
N GLY A 129 -2.12 -13.17 -1.42
CA GLY A 129 -1.38 -13.87 -2.46
C GLY A 129 -2.31 -14.43 -3.52
N ASN A 130 -2.36 -15.77 -3.58
CA ASN A 130 -3.31 -16.53 -4.39
C ASN A 130 -4.77 -16.21 -4.04
N VAL A 131 -5.03 -15.69 -2.83
CA VAL A 131 -6.39 -15.32 -2.40
C VAL A 131 -6.90 -14.01 -3.00
N PHE A 132 -6.10 -12.93 -3.24
CA PHE A 132 -6.58 -11.70 -3.97
C PHE A 132 -5.57 -10.65 -4.55
N GLY A 133 -4.26 -10.58 -4.23
CA GLY A 133 -3.21 -9.79 -4.96
C GLY A 133 -2.62 -8.42 -4.45
N PHE A 134 -1.74 -8.39 -3.42
CA PHE A 134 -0.56 -7.44 -3.17
C PHE A 134 -0.74 -5.93 -2.75
N LYS A 135 0.11 -5.15 -2.00
CA LYS A 135 1.33 -5.21 -1.08
C LYS A 135 1.56 -3.86 -0.28
N ALA A 136 2.49 -3.77 0.73
CA ALA A 136 3.36 -2.60 1.19
C ALA A 136 3.22 -1.70 2.47
N LEU A 137 3.95 -0.50 2.63
CA LEU A 137 4.16 0.44 3.84
C LEU A 137 5.12 1.82 3.57
N ARG A 138 5.72 2.77 4.48
CA ARG A 138 6.30 4.26 4.42
C ARG A 138 7.74 4.76 5.00
N ALA A 139 8.09 6.10 4.99
CA ALA A 139 9.15 6.96 5.72
C ALA A 139 8.74 8.34 6.47
N LEU A 140 9.57 9.43 6.61
CA LEU A 140 9.36 10.72 7.43
C LEU A 140 9.96 12.09 6.89
N HIS A 141 9.46 13.25 7.37
CA HIS A 141 9.56 14.66 6.85
C HIS A 141 10.64 15.68 7.40
N LYS A 142 10.99 16.75 6.62
CA LYS A 142 11.81 17.96 7.01
C LYS A 142 11.51 19.25 6.16
N LEU A 143 10.87 20.34 6.65
CA LEU A 143 10.54 21.53 5.79
C LEU A 143 10.53 22.98 6.34
N ASN A 144 10.63 23.23 7.65
CA ASN A 144 10.57 24.60 8.25
C ASN A 144 9.34 25.45 7.82
N LYS A 145 8.16 24.82 7.75
CA LYS A 145 6.85 25.47 7.47
C LYS A 145 5.82 24.92 8.45
N TYR A 146 5.14 25.81 9.18
CA TYR A 146 4.28 25.46 10.32
C TYR A 146 2.99 26.30 10.33
N GLY A 147 1.99 25.87 11.11
CA GLY A 147 0.76 26.63 11.37
C GLY A 147 -0.24 26.73 10.21
N ARG A 148 0.05 26.12 9.05
CA ARG A 148 -0.86 26.05 7.89
C ARG A 148 -0.63 24.79 7.05
N PRO A 149 -1.62 24.35 6.25
CA PRO A 149 -1.40 23.37 5.18
C PRO A 149 -0.33 23.83 4.18
N LEU A 150 0.33 22.85 3.54
CA LEU A 150 1.26 23.07 2.44
C LEU A 150 0.47 23.15 1.11
N LEU A 151 0.83 24.11 0.27
CA LEU A 151 0.14 24.39 -1.01
C LEU A 151 0.94 23.85 -2.19
N GLY A 152 0.34 22.90 -2.92
CA GLY A 152 0.92 22.20 -4.06
C GLY A 152 0.11 22.31 -5.35
N CYS A 153 0.76 22.20 -6.52
CA CYS A 153 0.08 22.15 -7.83
C CYS A 153 0.77 21.21 -8.84
N THR A 154 0.02 20.28 -9.43
CA THR A 154 0.48 19.48 -10.58
C THR A 154 0.49 20.34 -11.84
N ILE A 155 1.64 20.44 -12.53
CA ILE A 155 1.75 21.20 -13.79
C ILE A 155 0.81 20.62 -14.86
N LYS A 156 0.27 21.48 -15.73
CA LYS A 156 -0.67 21.12 -16.82
C LYS A 156 -0.31 21.79 -18.16
N PRO A 157 -0.66 21.22 -19.32
CA PRO A 157 -1.33 19.92 -19.54
C PRO A 157 -0.50 18.73 -19.02
N LYS A 158 -1.15 17.56 -18.81
CA LYS A 158 -0.49 16.38 -18.22
C LYS A 158 0.79 15.99 -18.99
N LEU A 159 0.70 15.97 -20.31
CA LEU A 159 1.77 15.58 -21.24
C LEU A 159 1.93 16.66 -22.32
N GLY A 160 3.04 16.61 -23.09
CA GLY A 160 3.27 17.44 -24.27
C GLY A 160 4.01 18.76 -24.04
N LEU A 161 4.23 19.19 -22.79
CA LEU A 161 5.11 20.32 -22.47
C LEU A 161 6.59 19.92 -22.60
N SER A 162 7.38 20.76 -23.27
CA SER A 162 8.85 20.66 -23.25
C SER A 162 9.44 21.15 -21.93
N ALA A 163 10.62 20.66 -21.55
CA ALA A 163 11.27 20.93 -20.26
C ALA A 163 11.35 22.43 -19.89
N LYS A 164 11.73 23.28 -20.85
CA LYS A 164 11.83 24.74 -20.69
C LYS A 164 10.48 25.43 -20.48
N ASN A 165 9.38 24.86 -21.00
CA ASN A 165 8.03 25.35 -20.72
C ASN A 165 7.48 24.79 -19.40
N TYR A 166 7.88 23.57 -19.03
CA TYR A 166 7.59 22.97 -17.72
C TYR A 166 8.15 23.84 -16.59
N SER A 167 9.45 24.16 -16.64
CA SER A 167 10.09 25.01 -15.64
C SER A 167 9.53 26.43 -15.59
N ARG A 168 9.11 26.98 -16.75
CA ARG A 168 8.42 28.28 -16.81
C ARG A 168 7.06 28.25 -16.09
N ALA A 169 6.38 27.12 -16.04
CA ALA A 169 5.19 26.93 -15.22
C ALA A 169 5.55 26.78 -13.73
N VAL A 170 6.50 25.89 -13.39
CA VAL A 170 7.04 25.71 -12.02
C VAL A 170 7.43 27.05 -11.39
N TYR A 171 8.29 27.84 -12.03
CA TYR A 171 8.72 29.15 -11.53
C TYR A 171 7.56 30.12 -11.32
N LYS A 172 6.58 30.16 -12.24
CA LYS A 172 5.39 31.02 -12.12
C LYS A 172 4.50 30.63 -10.93
N CYS A 173 4.36 29.34 -10.66
CA CYS A 173 3.55 28.81 -9.57
C CYS A 173 4.23 29.02 -8.21
N LEU A 174 5.50 28.63 -8.07
CA LEU A 174 6.25 28.75 -6.81
C LEU A 174 6.47 30.22 -6.39
N ARG A 175 6.82 31.11 -7.33
CA ARG A 175 6.92 32.55 -7.06
C ARG A 175 5.57 33.22 -6.74
N GLY A 176 4.47 32.52 -7.01
CA GLY A 176 3.10 32.99 -6.80
C GLY A 176 2.53 32.69 -5.41
N GLY A 177 3.31 32.00 -4.55
CA GLY A 177 2.92 31.69 -3.17
C GLY A 177 2.73 30.19 -2.86
N LEU A 178 2.79 29.30 -3.86
CA LEU A 178 2.80 27.86 -3.59
C LEU A 178 4.11 27.42 -2.94
N ASP A 179 4.05 26.44 -2.05
CA ASP A 179 5.23 25.78 -1.50
C ASP A 179 5.85 24.83 -2.52
N PHE A 180 4.98 24.13 -3.26
CA PHE A 180 5.36 23.08 -4.18
C PHE A 180 4.64 23.14 -5.53
N THR A 181 5.32 22.63 -6.55
CA THR A 181 4.68 22.04 -7.73
C THR A 181 5.00 20.55 -7.80
N LYS A 182 4.38 19.82 -8.72
CA LYS A 182 4.78 18.44 -9.00
C LYS A 182 4.73 18.12 -10.48
N ASP A 183 5.61 17.19 -10.85
CA ASP A 183 5.45 16.42 -12.08
C ASP A 183 4.08 15.73 -12.08
N ASP A 184 3.49 15.53 -13.25
CA ASP A 184 2.28 14.73 -13.39
C ASP A 184 2.63 13.23 -13.30
N GLU A 185 1.72 12.37 -12.85
CA GLU A 185 2.01 10.94 -12.61
C GLU A 185 2.50 10.19 -13.85
N ASN A 186 2.04 10.61 -15.04
CA ASN A 186 2.50 10.03 -16.30
C ASN A 186 3.64 10.82 -16.97
N VAL A 187 4.23 11.81 -16.29
CA VAL A 187 5.44 12.52 -16.75
C VAL A 187 6.68 11.82 -16.19
N ASN A 188 7.37 11.07 -17.06
CA ASN A 188 8.54 10.28 -16.68
C ASN A 188 9.72 10.69 -17.56
N SER A 189 9.89 10.11 -18.76
CA SER A 189 10.90 10.50 -19.75
C SER A 189 10.44 10.25 -21.20
N GLN A 190 9.60 11.13 -21.72
CA GLN A 190 8.95 10.98 -23.04
C GLN A 190 9.74 11.69 -24.18
N PRO A 191 9.46 11.39 -25.46
CA PRO A 191 10.11 12.06 -26.59
C PRO A 191 9.99 13.60 -26.60
N PHE A 192 8.87 14.14 -26.09
CA PHE A 192 8.65 15.59 -25.99
C PHE A 192 9.40 16.26 -24.81
N MET A 193 9.86 15.47 -23.82
CA MET A 193 10.56 15.95 -22.62
C MET A 193 11.29 14.79 -21.93
N ARG A 194 12.61 14.73 -22.10
CA ARG A 194 13.46 13.79 -21.36
C ARG A 194 13.59 14.21 -19.90
N TRP A 195 13.79 13.23 -19.01
CA TRP A 195 13.79 13.48 -17.57
C TRP A 195 14.89 14.44 -17.13
N ARG A 196 16.13 14.28 -17.63
CA ARG A 196 17.28 15.07 -17.17
C ARG A 196 17.14 16.56 -17.50
N ASP A 197 16.64 16.89 -18.70
CA ASP A 197 16.35 18.27 -19.09
C ASP A 197 15.30 18.91 -18.16
N ARG A 198 14.23 18.14 -17.84
CA ARG A 198 13.20 18.59 -16.91
C ARG A 198 13.78 18.85 -15.52
N PHE A 199 14.60 17.94 -15.01
CA PHE A 199 15.21 18.05 -13.68
C PHE A 199 16.10 19.30 -13.59
N LEU A 200 17.00 19.51 -14.56
CA LEU A 200 17.88 20.69 -14.62
C LEU A 200 17.10 22.01 -14.68
N PHE A 201 16.15 22.13 -15.62
CA PHE A 201 15.36 23.35 -15.74
C PHE A 201 14.42 23.58 -14.55
N CYS A 202 13.91 22.53 -13.89
CA CYS A 202 13.10 22.66 -12.69
C CYS A 202 13.92 23.05 -11.46
N ALA A 203 15.16 22.56 -11.32
CA ALA A 203 16.07 23.03 -10.27
C ALA A 203 16.35 24.55 -10.41
N GLU A 204 16.63 25.04 -11.62
CA GLU A 204 16.74 26.49 -11.87
C GLU A 204 15.46 27.24 -11.42
N ALA A 205 14.29 26.72 -11.78
CA ALA A 205 13.00 27.33 -11.43
C ALA A 205 12.72 27.33 -9.92
N ILE A 206 13.09 26.26 -9.20
CA ILE A 206 13.00 26.16 -7.73
C ILE A 206 13.86 27.26 -7.11
N TYR A 207 15.18 27.25 -7.33
CA TYR A 207 16.10 28.18 -6.69
C TYR A 207 15.82 29.65 -7.04
N LYS A 208 15.41 29.92 -8.30
CA LYS A 208 14.98 31.25 -8.75
C LYS A 208 13.69 31.74 -8.08
N SER A 209 12.80 30.83 -7.68
CA SER A 209 11.59 31.18 -6.93
C SER A 209 11.86 31.34 -5.42
N GLN A 210 12.72 30.50 -4.85
CA GLN A 210 13.19 30.57 -3.47
C GLN A 210 13.96 31.86 -3.22
N ALA A 211 14.98 32.18 -4.03
CA ALA A 211 15.73 33.43 -3.94
C ALA A 211 14.88 34.70 -4.15
N LYS A 212 13.71 34.58 -4.80
CA LYS A 212 12.75 35.70 -4.99
C LYS A 212 11.72 35.82 -3.86
N THR A 213 11.51 34.79 -3.05
CA THR A 213 10.46 34.75 -2.01
C THR A 213 10.99 34.63 -0.59
N GLY A 214 12.24 34.23 -0.39
CA GLY A 214 12.82 33.95 0.93
C GLY A 214 12.36 32.63 1.56
N GLU A 215 11.39 31.93 0.96
CA GLU A 215 10.91 30.63 1.42
C GLU A 215 11.62 29.46 0.74
N ILE A 216 11.75 28.34 1.45
CA ILE A 216 12.04 27.03 0.85
C ILE A 216 10.92 26.67 -0.14
N LYS A 217 11.30 26.23 -1.34
CA LYS A 217 10.40 25.79 -2.43
C LYS A 217 10.83 24.41 -2.98
N GLY A 218 9.95 23.73 -3.70
CA GLY A 218 10.32 22.50 -4.44
C GLY A 218 9.40 22.15 -5.61
N ASN A 219 9.85 21.24 -6.47
CA ASN A 219 8.99 20.54 -7.42
C ASN A 219 9.19 19.04 -7.21
N TYR A 220 8.12 18.26 -7.00
CA TYR A 220 8.27 16.81 -6.86
C TYR A 220 8.69 16.22 -8.22
N LEU A 221 9.98 15.92 -8.38
CA LEU A 221 10.56 15.36 -9.61
C LEU A 221 10.31 13.85 -9.69
N ASN A 222 9.71 13.37 -10.78
CA ASN A 222 9.24 12.00 -10.88
C ASN A 222 10.36 10.99 -11.21
N ALA A 223 10.68 10.14 -10.22
CA ALA A 223 11.66 9.07 -10.31
C ALA A 223 11.12 7.81 -11.01
N THR A 224 9.80 7.60 -11.08
CA THR A 224 9.15 6.39 -11.66
C THR A 224 9.71 6.05 -13.04
N ALA A 225 10.28 4.85 -13.18
CA ALA A 225 11.00 4.39 -14.36
C ALA A 225 10.64 2.94 -14.71
N GLY A 226 11.08 2.46 -15.88
CA GLY A 226 10.86 1.07 -16.32
C GLY A 226 11.78 0.03 -15.67
N THR A 227 12.84 0.46 -14.97
CA THR A 227 13.73 -0.40 -14.19
C THR A 227 14.22 0.33 -12.94
N CYS A 228 14.71 -0.42 -11.94
CA CYS A 228 15.24 0.15 -10.70
C CYS A 228 16.49 1.00 -10.94
N GLU A 229 17.34 0.65 -11.90
CA GLU A 229 18.57 1.38 -12.21
C GLU A 229 18.24 2.75 -12.82
N GLU A 230 17.22 2.84 -13.69
CA GLU A 230 16.74 4.11 -14.24
C GLU A 230 15.97 4.97 -13.21
N MET A 231 15.36 4.35 -12.20
CA MET A 231 14.79 5.06 -11.05
C MET A 231 15.90 5.63 -10.16
N ILE A 232 16.90 4.83 -9.82
CA ILE A 232 18.02 5.23 -8.97
C ILE A 232 18.85 6.34 -9.64
N LYS A 233 19.17 6.25 -10.94
CA LYS A 233 19.85 7.33 -11.69
C LYS A 233 19.12 8.68 -11.61
N ARG A 234 17.79 8.68 -11.52
CA ARG A 234 16.99 9.92 -11.40
C ARG A 234 17.07 10.51 -10.01
N VAL A 235 16.85 9.71 -8.97
CA VAL A 235 16.92 10.21 -7.59
C VAL A 235 18.34 10.64 -7.22
N VAL A 236 19.37 9.96 -7.72
CA VAL A 236 20.78 10.41 -7.66
C VAL A 236 20.93 11.80 -8.30
N CYS A 237 20.41 12.01 -9.51
CA CYS A 237 20.49 13.32 -10.16
C CYS A 237 19.66 14.41 -9.45
N ALA A 238 18.54 14.07 -8.81
CA ALA A 238 17.80 15.00 -7.97
C ALA A 238 18.60 15.38 -6.70
N ARG A 239 19.29 14.41 -6.11
CA ARG A 239 20.21 14.57 -4.96
C ARG A 239 21.43 15.43 -5.31
N GLU A 240 22.02 15.23 -6.50
CA GLU A 240 23.09 16.08 -7.05
C GLU A 240 22.64 17.52 -7.33
N LEU A 241 21.34 17.75 -7.55
CA LEU A 241 20.75 19.06 -7.74
C LEU A 241 20.25 19.69 -6.43
N GLU A 242 20.49 19.04 -5.29
CA GLU A 242 20.13 19.45 -3.92
C GLU A 242 18.62 19.78 -3.72
N VAL A 243 17.74 19.34 -4.63
CA VAL A 243 16.31 19.65 -4.52
C VAL A 243 15.70 18.89 -3.33
N PRO A 244 14.78 19.48 -2.56
CA PRO A 244 14.34 18.89 -1.30
C PRO A 244 13.43 17.66 -1.45
N ILE A 245 12.93 17.35 -2.65
CA ILE A 245 11.84 16.38 -2.83
C ILE A 245 11.75 15.75 -4.24
N VAL A 246 11.50 14.45 -4.29
CA VAL A 246 11.14 13.67 -5.49
C VAL A 246 9.71 13.11 -5.37
N MET A 247 9.20 12.45 -6.42
CA MET A 247 8.00 11.61 -6.33
C MET A 247 8.15 10.24 -6.97
N HIS A 248 7.28 9.31 -6.54
CA HIS A 248 7.17 7.96 -7.07
C HIS A 248 5.70 7.52 -7.16
N ASP A 249 5.39 6.70 -8.16
CA ASP A 249 4.05 6.18 -8.45
C ASP A 249 3.96 4.72 -7.95
N TYR A 250 3.94 4.57 -6.62
CA TYR A 250 4.34 3.35 -5.89
C TYR A 250 3.71 2.02 -6.32
N LEU A 251 2.41 1.98 -6.63
CA LEU A 251 1.72 0.78 -7.13
C LEU A 251 2.20 0.38 -8.52
N THR A 252 2.39 1.36 -9.41
CA THR A 252 2.79 1.14 -10.81
C THR A 252 4.30 0.95 -11.00
N GLY A 253 5.14 1.49 -10.11
CA GLY A 253 6.57 1.15 -10.02
C GLY A 253 6.83 -0.15 -9.24
N GLY A 254 5.86 -0.60 -8.45
CA GLY A 254 5.97 -1.76 -7.59
C GLY A 254 6.68 -1.47 -6.26
N PHE A 255 6.34 -2.27 -5.26
CA PHE A 255 6.69 -1.96 -3.88
C PHE A 255 8.12 -2.27 -3.48
N THR A 256 8.74 -3.28 -4.10
CA THR A 256 10.19 -3.51 -3.96
C THR A 256 10.98 -2.28 -4.40
N ALA A 257 10.63 -1.68 -5.55
CA ALA A 257 11.22 -0.43 -6.00
C ALA A 257 10.91 0.75 -5.04
N ASN A 258 9.68 0.81 -4.51
CA ASN A 258 9.29 1.85 -3.55
C ASN A 258 10.12 1.81 -2.24
N THR A 259 10.30 0.62 -1.65
CA THR A 259 11.15 0.44 -0.45
C THR A 259 12.60 0.83 -0.75
N SER A 260 13.17 0.34 -1.85
CA SER A 260 14.55 0.69 -2.25
C SER A 260 14.74 2.19 -2.46
N LEU A 261 13.76 2.86 -3.06
CA LEU A 261 13.80 4.30 -3.27
C LEU A 261 13.69 5.07 -1.94
N ALA A 262 12.87 4.62 -1.00
CA ALA A 262 12.70 5.29 0.27
C ALA A 262 13.89 5.11 1.22
N HIS A 263 14.53 3.94 1.23
CA HIS A 263 15.82 3.74 1.90
C HIS A 263 16.86 4.72 1.33
N TYR A 264 16.98 4.80 -0.01
CA TYR A 264 17.88 5.77 -0.66
C TYR A 264 17.56 7.22 -0.26
N CYS A 265 16.28 7.60 -0.24
CA CYS A 265 15.85 8.94 0.13
C CYS A 265 16.16 9.27 1.59
N LEU A 266 15.95 8.33 2.52
CA LEU A 266 16.31 8.46 3.93
C LEU A 266 17.82 8.70 4.10
N ASP A 267 18.65 7.83 3.51
CA ASP A 267 20.11 7.89 3.57
C ASP A 267 20.69 9.18 2.94
N ASN A 268 19.98 9.76 1.96
CA ASN A 268 20.41 10.98 1.25
C ASN A 268 19.64 12.24 1.66
N GLY A 269 18.76 12.16 2.66
CA GLY A 269 18.00 13.29 3.18
C GLY A 269 16.98 13.92 2.22
N LEU A 270 16.55 13.20 1.18
CA LEU A 270 15.51 13.62 0.24
C LEU A 270 14.12 13.27 0.76
N LEU A 271 13.13 14.13 0.48
CA LEU A 271 11.73 13.78 0.66
C LEU A 271 11.17 13.00 -0.54
N ILE A 272 10.22 12.10 -0.29
CA ILE A 272 9.58 11.23 -1.27
C ILE A 272 8.05 11.40 -1.24
N HIS A 273 7.50 12.04 -2.26
CA HIS A 273 6.06 12.16 -2.44
C HIS A 273 5.47 10.95 -3.18
N ILE A 274 4.57 10.20 -2.54
CA ILE A 274 3.91 9.06 -3.17
C ILE A 274 2.61 9.50 -3.85
N HIS A 275 2.53 9.22 -5.14
CA HIS A 275 1.29 9.35 -5.90
C HIS A 275 0.66 7.97 -6.13
N ARG A 276 -0.65 7.86 -5.83
CA ARG A 276 -1.37 6.58 -5.83
C ARG A 276 -1.92 6.17 -7.21
N ALA A 277 -1.10 6.25 -8.26
CA ALA A 277 -1.49 5.75 -9.58
C ALA A 277 -2.03 4.30 -9.48
N MET A 278 -3.01 3.94 -10.32
CA MET A 278 -3.68 2.63 -10.33
C MET A 278 -4.56 2.27 -9.10
N HIS A 279 -4.54 3.01 -7.99
CA HIS A 279 -5.25 2.63 -6.75
C HIS A 279 -6.74 2.25 -6.95
N ALA A 280 -7.48 3.04 -7.74
CA ALA A 280 -8.91 2.86 -7.97
C ALA A 280 -9.27 1.67 -8.90
N VAL A 281 -8.27 0.89 -9.36
CA VAL A 281 -8.48 -0.44 -9.95
C VAL A 281 -8.68 -1.48 -8.84
N ILE A 282 -8.10 -1.24 -7.65
CA ILE A 282 -8.02 -2.17 -6.51
C ILE A 282 -9.01 -1.78 -5.40
N ASP A 283 -9.17 -0.49 -5.11
CA ASP A 283 -9.84 -0.02 -3.88
C ASP A 283 -11.24 0.57 -4.05
N ARG A 284 -11.78 0.57 -5.28
CA ARG A 284 -12.98 1.34 -5.63
C ARG A 284 -14.30 0.63 -5.33
N GLN A 285 -14.36 -0.69 -5.43
CA GLN A 285 -15.60 -1.44 -5.28
C GLN A 285 -15.75 -1.97 -3.85
N LYS A 286 -16.98 -1.92 -3.31
CA LYS A 286 -17.23 -2.36 -1.92
C LYS A 286 -17.19 -3.88 -1.76
N ASN A 287 -17.51 -4.64 -2.81
CA ASN A 287 -17.68 -6.08 -2.79
C ASN A 287 -16.42 -6.86 -3.22
N HIS A 288 -15.40 -6.21 -3.79
CA HIS A 288 -14.21 -6.89 -4.32
C HIS A 288 -12.99 -5.96 -4.38
N GLY A 289 -11.81 -6.54 -4.20
CA GLY A 289 -10.54 -5.83 -4.17
C GLY A 289 -10.08 -5.53 -2.74
N MET A 290 -9.35 -4.43 -2.55
CA MET A 290 -8.70 -4.11 -1.28
C MET A 290 -8.82 -2.60 -0.99
N HIS A 291 -9.58 -2.26 0.06
CA HIS A 291 -9.92 -0.88 0.40
C HIS A 291 -8.69 0.02 0.66
N PHE A 292 -8.77 1.31 0.31
CA PHE A 292 -7.64 2.24 0.38
C PHE A 292 -6.99 2.32 1.76
N ARG A 293 -7.73 2.12 2.86
CA ARG A 293 -7.13 2.04 4.21
C ARG A 293 -6.05 0.97 4.34
N VAL A 294 -6.18 -0.15 3.63
CA VAL A 294 -5.17 -1.22 3.59
C VAL A 294 -4.01 -0.80 2.69
N LEU A 295 -4.26 -0.04 1.61
CA LEU A 295 -3.22 0.60 0.79
C LEU A 295 -2.50 1.78 1.47
N ALA A 296 -3.15 2.43 2.44
CA ALA A 296 -2.65 3.58 3.19
C ALA A 296 -1.92 3.15 4.47
N LYS A 297 -2.41 2.10 5.17
CA LYS A 297 -1.55 1.24 5.99
C LYS A 297 -0.39 0.76 5.12
N ALA A 298 -0.64 0.26 3.92
CA ALA A 298 0.40 -0.09 2.95
C ALA A 298 1.17 1.08 2.31
N LEU A 299 1.14 2.20 3.01
CA LEU A 299 2.12 3.26 2.99
C LEU A 299 2.37 3.74 4.45
N ARG A 300 2.81 2.86 5.43
CA ARG A 300 3.37 3.16 6.80
C ARG A 300 4.75 2.56 7.35
N MET A 301 5.32 1.39 6.95
CA MET A 301 6.76 0.92 7.12
C MET A 301 7.78 0.87 5.90
N SER A 302 7.43 0.54 4.64
CA SER A 302 8.31 0.55 3.42
C SER A 302 8.87 1.90 2.92
N GLY A 303 8.06 2.87 2.49
CA GLY A 303 8.60 4.11 1.90
C GLY A 303 7.65 5.24 1.45
N GLY A 304 7.85 6.47 1.92
CA GLY A 304 7.10 7.68 1.49
C GLY A 304 6.85 8.73 2.58
N ASP A 305 6.78 10.02 2.27
CA ASP A 305 6.53 11.12 3.26
C ASP A 305 5.22 11.88 3.02
N HIS A 306 4.72 11.80 1.78
CA HIS A 306 3.39 12.23 1.37
C HIS A 306 2.64 11.04 0.76
N ILE A 307 1.31 10.98 0.90
CA ILE A 307 0.44 10.17 0.02
C ILE A 307 -0.83 10.94 -0.34
N HIS A 308 -1.35 10.75 -1.56
CA HIS A 308 -2.67 11.29 -1.93
C HIS A 308 -3.78 10.57 -1.14
N ALA A 309 -4.59 11.35 -0.44
CA ALA A 309 -5.61 10.87 0.50
C ALA A 309 -7.05 11.11 0.01
N GLY A 310 -7.26 11.52 -1.24
CA GLY A 310 -8.58 11.96 -1.71
C GLY A 310 -8.87 13.41 -1.27
N THR A 311 -10.13 13.85 -1.37
CA THR A 311 -10.50 15.27 -1.14
C THR A 311 -11.86 15.49 -0.48
N VAL A 312 -12.72 14.47 -0.43
CA VAL A 312 -14.16 14.53 -0.10
C VAL A 312 -14.98 15.40 -1.07
N VAL A 313 -14.59 16.66 -1.27
CA VAL A 313 -15.30 17.68 -2.07
C VAL A 313 -14.71 17.90 -3.47
N GLY A 314 -13.79 17.03 -3.92
CA GLY A 314 -13.16 17.12 -5.24
C GLY A 314 -13.83 16.24 -6.30
N LYS A 315 -13.15 16.04 -7.43
CA LYS A 315 -13.68 15.26 -8.58
C LYS A 315 -13.48 13.74 -8.47
N LEU A 316 -12.90 13.27 -7.36
CA LEU A 316 -12.57 11.87 -7.11
C LEU A 316 -13.30 11.44 -5.84
N GLU A 317 -13.73 10.18 -5.79
CA GLU A 317 -14.50 9.66 -4.67
C GLU A 317 -13.73 9.72 -3.34
N GLY A 318 -14.46 10.01 -2.26
CA GLY A 318 -14.02 9.91 -0.88
C GLY A 318 -15.18 10.23 0.06
N GLN A 319 -15.74 9.23 0.73
CA GLN A 319 -16.73 9.45 1.80
C GLN A 319 -16.01 10.07 3.02
N ARG A 320 -16.61 11.07 3.69
CA ARG A 320 -15.91 11.88 4.72
C ARG A 320 -15.32 11.01 5.83
N ASP A 321 -16.13 10.20 6.47
CA ASP A 321 -15.76 9.42 7.67
C ASP A 321 -14.71 8.35 7.35
N ILE A 322 -14.87 7.68 6.20
CA ILE A 322 -13.89 6.74 5.67
C ILE A 322 -12.55 7.43 5.34
N THR A 323 -12.61 8.67 4.83
CA THR A 323 -11.43 9.48 4.52
C THR A 323 -10.72 9.92 5.80
N LEU A 324 -11.46 10.38 6.82
CA LEU A 324 -10.91 10.68 8.14
C LEU A 324 -10.21 9.44 8.72
N GLY A 325 -10.90 8.30 8.79
CA GLY A 325 -10.34 7.05 9.32
C GLY A 325 -9.02 6.61 8.69
N PHE A 326 -8.90 6.63 7.36
CA PHE A 326 -7.61 6.30 6.74
C PHE A 326 -6.59 7.44 6.80
N VAL A 327 -6.97 8.67 7.16
CA VAL A 327 -6.03 9.75 7.45
C VAL A 327 -5.53 9.69 8.90
N ASP A 328 -6.36 9.30 9.86
CA ASP A 328 -5.97 8.99 11.24
C ASP A 328 -4.88 7.88 11.21
N LEU A 329 -5.16 6.77 10.51
CA LEU A 329 -4.18 5.70 10.24
C LEU A 329 -2.90 6.18 9.52
N LEU A 330 -2.97 7.26 8.75
CA LEU A 330 -1.81 7.86 8.11
C LEU A 330 -1.01 8.78 9.04
N ARG A 331 -1.62 9.41 10.03
CA ARG A 331 -0.99 10.47 10.82
C ARG A 331 -0.55 10.04 12.20
N ASP A 332 -1.43 9.37 12.93
CA ASP A 332 -1.38 9.33 14.40
C ASP A 332 -0.63 8.09 14.89
N ASP A 333 -0.12 8.09 16.12
CA ASP A 333 0.68 6.95 16.63
C ASP A 333 -0.20 5.80 17.14
N PHE A 334 -1.41 6.10 17.63
CA PHE A 334 -2.37 5.11 18.10
C PHE A 334 -3.77 5.45 17.59
N ILE A 335 -4.46 4.48 16.98
CA ILE A 335 -5.80 4.62 16.42
C ILE A 335 -6.69 3.51 16.96
N GLU A 336 -7.78 3.86 17.64
CA GLU A 336 -8.75 2.90 18.19
C GLU A 336 -9.67 2.28 17.10
N LYS A 337 -10.27 1.14 17.46
CA LYS A 337 -11.27 0.45 16.64
C LYS A 337 -12.59 1.22 16.56
N ASP A 338 -12.74 2.07 15.54
CA ASP A 338 -14.01 2.70 15.15
C ASP A 338 -14.54 2.17 13.80
N GLN A 339 -15.60 1.37 13.83
CA GLN A 339 -16.23 0.85 12.60
C GLN A 339 -16.99 1.92 11.80
N SER A 340 -17.32 3.10 12.36
CA SER A 340 -17.99 4.17 11.61
C SER A 340 -17.06 4.85 10.60
N ARG A 341 -15.81 5.11 10.98
CA ARG A 341 -14.70 5.43 10.05
C ARG A 341 -14.13 4.19 9.34
N GLY A 342 -14.64 3.00 9.65
CA GLY A 342 -14.28 1.72 9.02
C GLY A 342 -12.96 1.12 9.50
N ILE A 343 -12.54 1.43 10.73
CA ILE A 343 -11.38 0.87 11.42
C ILE A 343 -11.80 -0.42 12.14
N TYR A 344 -11.36 -1.57 11.63
CA TYR A 344 -11.77 -2.90 12.12
C TYR A 344 -10.95 -3.40 13.31
N PHE A 345 -9.74 -2.86 13.48
CA PHE A 345 -8.78 -3.21 14.53
C PHE A 345 -8.13 -1.92 15.04
N THR A 346 -7.91 -1.84 16.34
CA THR A 346 -6.97 -0.87 16.94
C THR A 346 -5.60 -1.04 16.29
N GLN A 347 -4.86 0.05 16.10
CA GLN A 347 -3.54 0.07 15.52
C GLN A 347 -2.64 0.99 16.33
N ASP A 348 -1.71 0.39 17.06
CA ASP A 348 -0.51 1.06 17.54
C ASP A 348 0.54 1.09 16.42
N TRP A 349 1.26 2.19 16.28
CA TRP A 349 2.36 2.37 15.33
C TRP A 349 3.72 2.43 16.01
N VAL A 350 3.79 2.38 17.34
CA VAL A 350 5.02 2.29 18.14
C VAL A 350 6.09 3.32 17.72
N SER A 351 5.68 4.58 17.63
CA SER A 351 6.46 5.73 17.16
C SER A 351 6.89 5.70 15.68
N MET A 352 6.27 4.85 14.85
CA MET A 352 6.52 4.80 13.42
C MET A 352 5.99 6.06 12.71
N PRO A 353 6.86 6.78 11.95
CA PRO A 353 6.57 8.03 11.25
C PRO A 353 5.17 8.26 10.67
N GLY A 354 4.63 9.46 10.89
CA GLY A 354 3.44 10.00 10.21
C GLY A 354 3.71 10.46 8.77
N VAL A 355 2.76 10.25 7.85
CA VAL A 355 2.78 10.80 6.49
C VAL A 355 1.87 12.01 6.41
N LEU A 356 2.24 13.00 5.58
CA LEU A 356 1.34 14.09 5.24
C LEU A 356 0.29 13.62 4.22
N PRO A 357 -1.02 13.59 4.57
CA PRO A 357 -2.08 13.32 3.59
C PRO A 357 -2.19 14.49 2.60
N ILE A 358 -2.26 14.18 1.31
CA ILE A 358 -2.34 15.17 0.23
C ILE A 358 -3.75 15.18 -0.36
N ALA A 359 -4.44 16.29 -0.16
CA ALA A 359 -5.72 16.59 -0.81
C ALA A 359 -5.48 17.10 -2.24
N SER A 360 -5.92 16.35 -3.25
CA SER A 360 -5.70 16.70 -4.66
C SER A 360 -6.79 16.16 -5.59
N GLY A 361 -7.16 16.96 -6.59
CA GLY A 361 -8.03 16.57 -7.71
C GLY A 361 -9.37 17.30 -7.76
N GLY A 362 -9.49 18.29 -8.66
CA GLY A 362 -10.76 19.00 -8.93
C GLY A 362 -11.17 20.04 -7.89
N ILE A 363 -10.34 20.27 -6.88
CA ILE A 363 -10.53 21.32 -5.87
C ILE A 363 -10.17 22.71 -6.43
N ASN A 364 -10.82 23.75 -5.88
CA ASN A 364 -10.60 25.16 -6.21
C ASN A 364 -10.73 26.03 -4.94
N VAL A 365 -10.56 27.34 -5.05
CA VAL A 365 -10.53 28.28 -3.91
C VAL A 365 -11.79 28.25 -3.03
N TRP A 366 -12.97 27.96 -3.60
CA TRP A 366 -14.22 27.89 -2.84
C TRP A 366 -14.30 26.66 -1.92
N HIS A 367 -13.44 25.66 -2.14
CA HIS A 367 -13.38 24.46 -1.30
C HIS A 367 -12.44 24.66 -0.09
N MET A 368 -11.73 25.79 -0.02
CA MET A 368 -10.76 26.06 1.05
C MET A 368 -11.34 25.98 2.47
N PRO A 369 -12.57 26.47 2.76
CA PRO A 369 -13.15 26.32 4.10
C PRO A 369 -13.35 24.85 4.50
N ALA A 370 -13.95 24.03 3.62
CA ALA A 370 -14.19 22.62 3.88
C ALA A 370 -12.89 21.81 4.00
N LEU A 371 -11.89 22.09 3.15
CA LEU A 371 -10.57 21.45 3.24
C LEU A 371 -9.83 21.84 4.54
N THR A 372 -10.03 23.07 5.04
CA THR A 372 -9.45 23.54 6.32
C THR A 372 -10.20 23.00 7.53
N GLU A 373 -11.53 22.80 7.42
CA GLU A 373 -12.35 22.13 8.42
C GLU A 373 -11.93 20.66 8.61
N ILE A 374 -11.87 19.89 7.51
CA ILE A 374 -11.35 18.51 7.52
C ILE A 374 -9.93 18.48 8.09
N GLY A 375 -9.09 19.46 7.73
CA GLY A 375 -7.74 19.58 8.29
C GLY A 375 -7.69 19.86 9.80
N LYS A 376 -8.75 20.45 10.39
CA LYS A 376 -8.88 20.72 11.84
C LYS A 376 -9.49 19.57 12.61
N GLU A 377 -10.40 18.78 12.01
CA GLU A 377 -10.95 17.55 12.60
C GLU A 377 -9.91 16.44 12.82
N LEU A 378 -8.69 16.68 12.32
CA LEU A 378 -7.53 15.83 12.40
C LEU A 378 -6.42 16.46 13.26
N CYS A 379 -6.69 17.48 14.10
CA CYS A 379 -5.68 18.21 14.86
C CYS A 379 -6.14 18.51 16.29
#